data_AF-A0A9R0SXF1-F1
#
_entry.id   AF-A0A9R0SXF1-F1
#
_cell.length_a   1.000
_cell.length_b   1.000
_cell.length_c   1.000
_cell.angle_alpha   90.00
_cell.angle_beta   90.00
_cell.angle_gamma   90.00
#
_symmetry.space_group_name_H-M   'P 1'
#
loop_
_entity.id
_entity.type
_entity.pdbx_description
1 polymer ?
#
loop_
_entity_poly.entity_id
_entity_poly.type
_entity_poly.pdbx_seq_one_letter_code
_entity_poly.pdbx_strand_id
1 'polypeptide(L)'
;MVDPPNPNVYEDVALMVMEDSSLGFPCLENSILYLFSRKVNAEGDAEWVRFRVIKLETVIPVADPDEEPVVVGCAEGVGVIFVSTDVGLFTIKLNSGLVNKVAESGKYFSVLPYMSFYTPDDGRFSSLARLTDV
;
A
#
# COMPACT_ATOMS: atom_id res chain seq x y z
N MET A 1 20.46 -9.13 -3.62
CA MET A 1 20.19 -7.94 -2.78
C MET A 1 19.78 -6.82 -3.72
N VAL A 2 18.52 -6.39 -3.69
CA VAL A 2 18.10 -5.16 -4.37
C VAL A 2 18.22 -4.07 -3.33
N ASP A 3 18.97 -3.02 -3.64
CA ASP A 3 19.06 -1.88 -2.74
C ASP A 3 17.64 -1.32 -2.52
N PRO A 4 17.27 -0.97 -1.27
CA PRO A 4 16.02 -0.28 -1.03
C PRO A 4 15.97 0.97 -1.93
N PRO A 5 14.82 1.28 -2.55
CA PRO A 5 14.69 2.50 -3.32
C PRO A 5 15.11 3.71 -2.47
N ASN A 6 15.93 4.60 -3.04
CA ASN A 6 16.47 5.74 -2.30
C ASN A 6 15.31 6.63 -1.82
N PRO A 7 15.09 6.74 -0.49
CA PRO A 7 13.96 7.50 0.05
C PRO A 7 14.10 9.01 -0.19
N ASN A 8 15.29 9.52 -0.53
CA ASN A 8 15.51 10.94 -0.84
C ASN A 8 15.16 11.32 -2.28
N VAL A 9 14.71 10.38 -3.11
CA VAL A 9 14.28 10.63 -4.50
C VAL A 9 12.75 10.74 -4.60
N TYR A 10 12.02 10.28 -3.58
CA TYR A 10 10.57 10.22 -3.58
C TYR A 10 10.03 11.00 -2.39
N GLU A 11 9.41 12.16 -2.65
CA GLU A 11 8.85 13.02 -1.61
C GLU A 11 7.71 12.32 -0.84
N ASP A 12 7.10 11.29 -1.41
CA ASP A 12 6.03 10.49 -0.80
C ASP A 12 6.44 9.02 -0.59
N VAL A 13 6.80 8.69 0.66
CA VAL A 13 7.06 7.32 1.10
C VAL A 13 5.75 6.71 1.62
N ALA A 14 5.25 5.67 0.93
CA ALA A 14 4.12 4.87 1.40
C ALA A 14 4.58 3.48 1.84
N LEU A 15 4.02 2.98 2.95
CA LEU A 15 4.22 1.63 3.46
C LEU A 15 2.87 0.97 3.70
N MET A 16 2.81 -0.35 3.60
CA MET A 16 1.59 -1.10 3.88
C MET A 16 1.88 -2.45 4.50
N VAL A 17 0.94 -2.96 5.30
CA VAL A 17 0.93 -4.36 5.71
C VAL A 17 0.29 -5.18 4.59
N MET A 18 0.99 -6.21 4.14
CA MET A 18 0.56 -7.15 3.11
C MET A 18 -0.33 -8.25 3.69
N GLU A 19 -1.02 -9.03 2.84
CA GLU A 19 -1.88 -10.14 3.29
C GLU A 19 -1.12 -11.22 4.08
N ASP A 20 0.16 -11.43 3.75
CA ASP A 20 1.06 -12.34 4.47
C ASP A 20 1.69 -11.70 5.73
N SER A 21 1.17 -10.55 6.16
CA SER A 21 1.70 -9.74 7.27
C SER A 21 3.11 -9.18 7.06
N SER A 22 3.66 -9.30 5.84
CA SER A 22 4.93 -8.66 5.50
C SER A 22 4.77 -7.15 5.30
N LEU A 23 5.88 -6.41 5.39
CA LEU A 23 5.91 -4.99 5.09
C LEU A 23 6.05 -4.79 3.57
N GLY A 24 5.09 -4.10 2.96
CA GLY A 24 5.07 -3.74 1.55
C GLY A 24 5.53 -2.31 1.31
N PHE A 25 6.20 -2.09 0.18
CA PHE A 25 6.66 -0.78 -0.27
C PHE A 25 6.40 -0.61 -1.78
N PRO A 26 5.47 0.28 -2.18
CA PRO A 26 5.38 0.72 -3.57
C PRO A 26 6.43 1.79 -3.90
N CYS A 27 7.05 1.64 -5.06
CA CYS A 27 7.99 2.61 -5.62
C CYS A 27 7.55 2.93 -7.04
N LEU A 28 7.42 4.21 -7.38
CA LEU A 28 7.00 4.64 -8.70
C LEU A 28 8.15 5.35 -9.40
N GLU A 29 8.54 4.85 -10.57
CA GLU A 29 9.63 5.42 -11.37
C GLU A 29 9.23 5.36 -12.85
N ASN A 30 9.27 6.50 -13.55
CA ASN A 30 8.94 6.60 -14.98
C ASN A 30 7.59 5.94 -15.33
N SER A 31 6.52 6.21 -14.56
CA SER A 31 5.19 5.58 -14.72
C SER A 31 5.15 4.06 -14.55
N ILE A 32 6.20 3.46 -13.97
CA ILE A 32 6.27 2.04 -13.61
C ILE A 32 6.23 1.91 -12.09
N LEU A 33 5.17 1.25 -11.61
CA LEU A 33 4.99 0.94 -10.20
C LEU A 33 5.65 -0.40 -9.87
N TYR A 34 6.75 -0.34 -9.14
CA TYR A 34 7.45 -1.48 -8.56
C TYR A 34 6.94 -1.77 -7.15
N LEU A 35 6.59 -3.02 -6.89
CA LEU A 35 6.08 -3.45 -5.59
C LEU A 35 7.08 -4.38 -4.92
N PHE A 36 7.48 -3.99 -3.71
CA PHE A 36 8.42 -4.70 -2.88
C PHE A 36 7.73 -5.24 -1.63
N SER A 37 8.21 -6.38 -1.16
CA SER A 37 7.85 -7.00 0.12
C SER A 37 9.12 -7.20 0.94
N ARG A 38 9.07 -6.95 2.24
CA ARG A 38 10.18 -7.16 3.15
C ARG A 38 10.14 -8.60 3.65
N LYS A 39 11.18 -9.37 3.33
CA LYS A 39 11.36 -10.74 3.79
C LYS A 39 12.43 -10.79 4.86
N VAL A 40 12.24 -11.66 5.85
CA VAL A 40 13.21 -11.90 6.94
C VAL A 40 13.66 -13.36 6.84
N ASN A 41 14.97 -13.60 6.80
CA ASN A 41 15.53 -14.96 6.78
C ASN A 41 15.56 -15.58 8.19
N ALA A 42 16.01 -16.83 8.29
CA ALA A 42 16.06 -17.55 9.57
C ALA A 42 17.07 -16.92 10.55
N GLU A 43 18.07 -16.24 10.01
CA GLU A 43 19.14 -15.54 10.72
C GLU A 43 18.69 -14.16 11.24
N GLY A 44 17.51 -13.68 10.82
CA GLY A 44 16.95 -12.38 11.22
C GLY A 44 17.32 -11.21 10.30
N ASP A 45 18.07 -11.44 9.23
CA ASP A 45 18.36 -10.42 8.23
C ASP A 45 17.12 -10.13 7.40
N ALA A 46 16.91 -8.86 7.07
CA ALA A 46 15.76 -8.42 6.29
C ALA A 46 16.18 -7.87 4.92
N GLU A 47 15.53 -8.35 3.87
CA GLU A 47 15.74 -7.90 2.50
C GLU A 47 14.44 -7.45 1.82
N TRP A 48 14.56 -6.47 0.94
CA TRP A 48 13.46 -6.08 0.06
C TRP A 48 13.48 -6.94 -1.20
N VAL A 49 12.36 -7.65 -1.43
CA VAL A 49 12.17 -8.47 -2.61
C VAL A 49 11.06 -7.87 -3.45
N ARG A 50 11.41 -7.51 -4.69
CA ARG A 50 10.43 -7.09 -5.70
C ARG A 50 9.56 -8.30 -6.06
N PHE A 51 8.26 -8.18 -5.85
CA PHE A 51 7.33 -9.27 -6.15
C PHE A 51 6.42 -8.96 -7.35
N ARG A 52 6.25 -7.68 -7.72
CA ARG A 52 5.42 -7.31 -8.86
C ARG A 52 5.85 -5.98 -9.49
N VAL A 53 5.56 -5.84 -10.78
CA VAL A 53 5.74 -4.63 -11.57
C VAL A 53 4.43 -4.33 -12.30
N ILE A 54 3.99 -3.07 -12.28
CA ILE A 54 2.78 -2.60 -12.97
C ILE A 54 3.15 -1.39 -13.80
N LYS A 55 2.87 -1.43 -15.11
CA LYS A 55 2.99 -0.25 -15.97
C LYS A 55 1.71 0.56 -15.85
N LEU A 56 1.77 1.78 -15.33
CA LEU A 56 0.56 2.55 -15.06
C LEU A 56 -0.19 2.92 -16.35
N GLU A 57 0.53 3.21 -17.43
CA GLU A 57 -0.03 3.49 -18.76
C GLU A 57 -0.97 2.39 -19.29
N THR A 58 -0.85 1.14 -18.82
CA THR A 58 -1.69 0.03 -19.28
C THR A 58 -2.94 -0.15 -18.43
N VAL A 59 -3.05 0.52 -17.29
CA VAL A 59 -4.13 0.32 -16.31
C VAL A 59 -4.82 1.61 -15.87
N ILE A 60 -4.15 2.76 -16.02
CA ILE A 60 -4.67 4.09 -15.71
C ILE A 60 -4.57 4.93 -16.99
N PRO A 61 -5.66 5.63 -17.38
CA PRO A 61 -5.61 6.56 -18.51
C PRO A 61 -4.68 7.74 -18.19
N VAL A 62 -3.86 8.12 -19.15
CA VAL A 62 -2.98 9.30 -19.10
C VAL A 62 -3.49 10.30 -20.12
N ALA A 63 -3.69 11.57 -19.74
CA ALA A 63 -4.02 12.62 -20.71
C ALA A 63 -2.79 13.46 -21.08
N ASP A 64 -1.94 13.76 -20.11
CA ASP A 64 -0.67 14.46 -20.28
C ASP A 64 0.52 13.53 -19.97
N PRO A 65 1.35 13.15 -20.95
CA PRO A 65 2.52 12.31 -20.71
C PRO A 65 3.65 13.04 -19.98
N ASP A 66 3.61 14.38 -19.88
CA ASP A 66 4.61 15.19 -19.17
C ASP A 66 4.30 15.26 -17.66
N GLU A 67 3.08 14.94 -17.24
CA GLU A 67 2.68 14.89 -15.83
C GLU A 67 2.94 13.51 -15.24
N GLU A 68 3.84 13.45 -14.25
CA GLU A 68 4.21 12.19 -13.63
C GLU A 68 3.18 11.74 -12.58
N PRO A 69 2.72 10.47 -12.62
CA PRO A 69 1.87 9.93 -11.57
C PRO A 69 2.63 9.86 -10.24
N VAL A 70 1.90 9.99 -9.13
CA VAL A 70 2.48 9.96 -7.77
C VAL A 70 1.71 8.98 -6.90
N VAL A 71 2.43 8.18 -6.11
CA VAL A 71 1.82 7.35 -5.07
C VAL A 71 1.55 8.22 -3.85
N VAL A 72 0.28 8.40 -3.50
CA VAL A 72 -0.14 9.33 -2.43
C VAL A 72 -0.61 8.60 -1.18
N GLY A 73 -0.60 7.26 -1.16
CA GLY A 73 -0.93 6.51 0.05
C GLY A 73 -1.21 5.03 -0.20
N CYS A 74 -1.34 4.29 0.90
CA CYS A 74 -1.73 2.89 0.92
C CYS A 74 -2.76 2.63 2.00
N ALA A 75 -3.59 1.62 1.81
CA ALA A 75 -4.50 1.12 2.82
C ALA A 75 -3.92 -0.09 3.55
N GLU A 76 -3.87 0.00 4.88
CA GLU A 76 -3.41 -1.07 5.75
C GLU A 76 -4.29 -2.33 5.62
N GLY A 77 -3.66 -3.50 5.49
CA GLY A 77 -4.31 -4.81 5.59
C GLY A 77 -5.18 -5.24 4.41
N VAL A 78 -5.42 -4.37 3.41
CA VAL A 78 -6.29 -4.67 2.25
C VAL A 78 -5.56 -4.63 0.91
N GLY A 79 -4.26 -4.30 0.90
CA GLY A 79 -3.44 -4.28 -0.31
C GLY A 79 -3.97 -3.32 -1.38
N VAL A 80 -4.28 -2.09 -0.99
CA VAL A 80 -4.73 -1.04 -1.92
C VAL A 80 -3.74 0.12 -1.91
N ILE A 81 -3.38 0.59 -3.11
CA ILE A 81 -2.50 1.73 -3.32
C ILE A 81 -3.30 2.86 -3.96
N PHE A 82 -3.04 4.09 -3.54
CA PHE A 82 -3.61 5.30 -4.12
C PHE A 82 -2.58 5.99 -5.01
N VAL A 83 -2.97 6.24 -6.27
CA VAL A 83 -2.13 6.89 -7.28
C VAL A 83 -2.85 8.13 -7.79
N SER A 84 -2.22 9.29 -7.64
CA SER A 84 -2.66 10.54 -8.21
C SER A 84 -2.09 10.72 -9.61
N THR A 85 -2.91 11.13 -10.55
CA THR A 85 -2.50 11.51 -11.91
C THR A 85 -3.18 12.82 -12.32
N ASP A 86 -2.77 13.34 -13.47
CA ASP A 86 -3.37 14.48 -14.18
C ASP A 86 -4.90 14.37 -14.39
N VAL A 87 -5.44 13.16 -14.53
CA VAL A 87 -6.87 12.90 -14.76
C VAL A 87 -7.66 12.47 -13.52
N GLY A 88 -6.99 12.24 -12.38
CA GLY A 88 -7.64 11.96 -11.11
C GLY A 88 -6.91 11.03 -10.16
N LEU A 89 -7.61 10.66 -9.09
CA LEU A 89 -7.12 9.74 -8.08
C LEU A 89 -7.64 8.34 -8.34
N PHE A 90 -6.73 7.35 -8.34
CA PHE A 90 -7.04 5.96 -8.61
C PHE A 90 -6.65 5.07 -7.44
N THR A 91 -7.45 4.02 -7.20
CA THR A 91 -7.07 2.90 -6.35
C THR A 91 -6.59 1.73 -7.21
N ILE A 92 -5.50 1.08 -6.81
CA ILE A 92 -5.03 -0.18 -7.38
C ILE A 92 -5.10 -1.25 -6.29
N LYS A 93 -5.98 -2.26 -6.47
CA LYS A 93 -6.05 -3.42 -5.58
C LYS A 93 -5.05 -4.47 -6.01
N LEU A 94 -4.10 -4.81 -5.16
CA LEU A 94 -2.98 -5.69 -5.51
C LEU A 94 -3.45 -7.10 -5.87
N ASN A 95 -4.34 -7.71 -5.11
CA ASN A 95 -4.63 -9.14 -5.33
C ASN A 95 -5.46 -9.38 -6.60
N SER A 96 -6.31 -8.43 -6.98
CA SER A 96 -7.14 -8.53 -8.19
C SER A 96 -6.58 -7.76 -9.39
N GLY A 97 -5.63 -6.84 -9.18
CA GLY A 97 -5.22 -5.86 -10.19
C GLY A 97 -6.32 -4.87 -10.57
N LEU A 98 -7.41 -4.78 -9.78
CA LEU A 98 -8.54 -3.92 -10.07
C LEU A 98 -8.14 -2.46 -9.90
N VAL A 99 -8.43 -1.64 -10.90
CA VAL A 99 -8.20 -0.20 -10.89
C VAL A 99 -9.53 0.54 -10.94
N ASN A 100 -9.74 1.48 -10.01
CA ASN A 100 -10.92 2.33 -9.97
C ASN A 100 -10.52 3.79 -9.79
N LYS A 101 -11.17 4.71 -10.51
CA LYS A 101 -11.09 6.14 -10.23
C LYS A 101 -11.96 6.44 -9.01
N VAL A 102 -11.41 7.13 -8.02
CA VAL A 102 -12.09 7.46 -6.75
C VAL A 102 -12.24 8.96 -6.52
N ALA A 103 -11.50 9.79 -7.26
CA ALA A 103 -11.71 11.23 -7.29
C ALA A 103 -11.27 11.84 -8.63
N GLU A 104 -11.76 13.04 -8.92
CA GLU A 104 -11.37 13.83 -10.09
C GLU A 104 -9.93 14.35 -10.00
N SER A 105 -9.45 15.00 -11.06
CA SER A 105 -8.15 15.66 -11.07
C SER A 105 -8.05 16.69 -9.93
N GLY A 106 -6.92 16.71 -9.24
CA GLY A 106 -6.68 17.56 -8.09
C GLY A 106 -5.29 17.36 -7.49
N LYS A 107 -4.93 18.22 -6.54
CA LYS A 107 -3.67 18.10 -5.80
C LYS A 107 -3.87 17.20 -4.59
N TYR A 108 -3.48 15.94 -4.72
CA TYR A 108 -3.48 14.97 -3.62
C TYR A 108 -2.06 14.82 -3.10
N PHE A 109 -1.81 15.23 -1.87
CA PHE A 109 -0.50 15.05 -1.21
C PHE A 109 -0.44 13.75 -0.42
N SER A 110 -1.55 13.39 0.25
CA SER A 110 -1.62 12.16 1.02
C SER A 110 -3.05 11.65 1.11
N VAL A 111 -3.21 10.33 1.08
CA VAL A 111 -4.45 9.62 1.34
C VAL A 111 -4.24 8.72 2.54
N LEU A 112 -4.97 9.01 3.61
CA LEU A 112 -4.96 8.25 4.86
C LEU A 112 -6.31 7.55 5.02
N PRO A 113 -6.46 6.32 4.48
CA PRO A 113 -7.72 5.62 4.56
C PRO A 113 -7.97 5.14 5.99
N TYR A 114 -9.17 5.41 6.49
CA TYR A 114 -9.57 5.04 7.83
C TYR A 114 -10.25 3.66 7.85
N MET A 115 -9.58 2.63 8.38
CA MET A 115 -10.10 1.25 8.32
C MET A 115 -10.76 0.75 9.61
N SER A 116 -10.36 1.25 10.78
CA SER A 116 -10.98 0.86 12.05
C SER A 116 -10.78 1.92 13.14
N PHE A 117 -11.73 1.99 14.07
CA PHE A 117 -11.57 2.74 15.31
C PHE A 117 -11.05 1.80 16.39
N TYR A 118 -9.94 2.15 17.03
CA TYR A 118 -9.60 1.60 18.34
C TYR A 118 -10.63 2.14 19.34
N THR A 119 -11.72 1.41 19.49
CA THR A 119 -12.60 1.60 20.65
C THR A 119 -11.92 0.88 21.81
N PRO A 120 -11.51 1.58 22.88
CA PRO A 120 -11.03 0.89 24.07
C PRO A 120 -12.17 -0.02 24.52
N ASP A 121 -11.93 -1.33 24.57
CA ASP A 121 -12.84 -2.22 25.27
C ASP A 121 -12.99 -1.66 26.69
N ASP A 122 -14.22 -1.35 27.07
CA ASP A 122 -14.55 -0.86 28.40
C ASP A 122 -14.33 -1.99 29.41
N GLY A 123 -13.07 -2.16 29.83
CA GLY A 123 -12.62 -2.67 31.11
C GLY A 123 -13.13 -4.03 31.59
N ARG A 124 -13.79 -4.85 30.78
CA ARG A 124 -14.18 -6.20 31.19
C ARG A 124 -13.12 -7.20 30.77
N PHE A 125 -12.16 -7.39 31.68
CA PHE A 125 -11.47 -8.65 31.83
C PHE A 125 -12.50 -9.78 31.78
N SER A 126 -12.65 -10.43 30.63
CA SER A 126 -13.31 -11.73 30.57
C SER A 126 -12.34 -12.72 31.21
N SER A 127 -12.47 -12.81 32.53
CA SER A 127 -11.97 -13.93 33.31
C SER A 127 -12.36 -15.21 32.59
N LEU A 128 -11.36 -16.01 32.20
CA LEU A 128 -11.52 -17.43 31.89
C LEU A 128 -12.11 -18.12 33.12
N ALA A 129 -13.44 -18.17 33.20
CA ALA A 129 -14.18 -19.01 34.12
C ALA A 129 -14.60 -20.27 33.35
N ARG A 130 -13.95 -21.37 33.71
CA ARG A 130 -14.22 -22.77 33.30
C ARG A 130 -15.60 -23.23 33.75
N LEU A 131 -16.20 -24.18 33.02
CA LEU A 131 -17.05 -25.32 33.47
C LEU A 131 -17.44 -26.10 32.19
N THR A 132 -16.84 -27.25 31.86
CA THR A 132 -17.20 -28.64 32.24
C THR A 132 -18.68 -29.04 32.16
N ASP A 133 -18.85 -30.25 31.61
CA ASP A 133 -20.00 -31.19 31.55
C ASP A 133 -21.01 -30.95 30.42
N VAL A 134 -21.36 -31.96 29.60
CA VAL A 134 -21.67 -33.38 29.89
C VAL A 134 -20.95 -34.36 28.97
#